data_AF-A0A133VKQ3-F1
#
_entry.id   AF-A0A133VKQ3-F1
#
_cell.length_a   1.000
_cell.length_b   1.000
_cell.length_c   1.000
_cell.angle_alpha   90.00
_cell.angle_beta   90.00
_cell.angle_gamma   90.00
#
_symmetry.space_group_name_H-M   'P 1'
#
loop_
_entity.id
_entity.type
_entity.pdbx_description
1 polymer ?
#
loop_
_entity_poly.entity_id
_entity_poly.type
_entity_poly.pdbx_seq_one_letter_code
_entity_poly.pdbx_strand_id
1 'polypeptide(L)'
;MSNWATCTSPFFRASATSQCLSEEGVTMYGLKTCPHCQEQKDRFGGSFKYVDYVECSVQKSLCSRKGISSVPAWIIDGKKIVGVQSLEKLASMTGCEYRR
;
A
#
# COMPACT_ATOMS: atom_id res chain seq x y z
N MET A 1 13.89 23.93 -13.23
CA MET A 1 14.23 22.95 -12.17
C MET A 1 13.21 23.16 -11.07
N SER A 2 12.62 22.07 -10.56
CA SER A 2 11.37 22.01 -9.78
C SER A 2 10.11 21.84 -10.64
N ASN A 3 9.92 20.63 -11.17
CA ASN A 3 8.64 20.17 -11.72
C ASN A 3 7.91 19.36 -10.65
N TRP A 4 7.16 20.07 -9.81
CA TRP A 4 6.17 19.50 -8.91
C TRP A 4 4.93 19.28 -9.78
N ALA A 5 4.75 18.05 -10.24
CA ALA A 5 3.52 17.62 -10.87
C ALA A 5 2.39 17.76 -9.84
N THR A 6 1.70 18.90 -9.88
CA THR A 6 0.50 19.16 -9.08
C THR A 6 -0.63 18.26 -9.57
N CYS A 7 -0.77 17.10 -8.93
CA CYS A 7 -2.02 16.32 -8.95
C CYS A 7 -3.06 17.02 -8.05
N THR A 8 -3.57 18.16 -8.49
CA THR A 8 -4.75 18.80 -7.90
C THR A 8 -5.91 18.68 -8.88
N SER A 9 -6.52 17.49 -8.92
CA SER A 9 -7.85 17.33 -9.51
C SER A 9 -8.90 17.36 -8.38
N PRO A 10 -9.85 18.31 -8.38
CA PRO A 10 -10.75 18.55 -7.25
C PRO A 10 -11.90 17.53 -7.10
N PHE A 11 -11.82 16.35 -7.76
CA PHE A 11 -12.96 15.43 -7.87
C PHE A 11 -12.92 14.16 -7.03
N PHE A 12 -11.79 13.74 -6.45
CA PHE A 12 -11.72 12.43 -5.79
C PHE A 12 -11.77 12.54 -4.27
N ARG A 13 -12.98 12.44 -3.72
CA ARG A 13 -13.23 12.27 -2.28
C ARG A 13 -13.28 10.77 -1.94
N ALA A 14 -12.68 10.40 -0.81
CA ALA A 14 -12.71 9.09 -0.13
C ALA A 14 -12.01 7.88 -0.80
N SER A 15 -12.05 7.72 -2.13
CA SER A 15 -11.26 6.69 -2.85
C SER A 15 -9.80 7.09 -3.07
N ALA A 16 -9.50 8.37 -2.84
CA ALA A 16 -8.24 9.01 -3.22
C ALA A 16 -7.02 8.36 -2.55
N THR A 17 -7.09 8.01 -1.26
CA THR A 17 -5.91 7.47 -0.56
C THR A 17 -5.46 6.14 -1.17
N SER A 18 -6.34 5.15 -1.30
CA SER A 18 -5.95 3.83 -1.83
C SER A 18 -5.54 3.87 -3.29
N GLN A 19 -6.19 4.71 -4.09
CA GLN A 19 -5.83 4.90 -5.50
C GLN A 19 -4.48 5.62 -5.63
N CYS A 20 -4.29 6.70 -4.86
CA CYS A 20 -3.01 7.41 -4.78
C CYS A 20 -1.89 6.48 -4.32
N LEU A 21 -2.13 5.59 -3.34
CA LEU A 21 -1.13 4.60 -2.94
C LEU A 21 -0.72 3.69 -4.11
N SER A 22 -1.66 3.23 -4.93
CA SER A 22 -1.33 2.43 -6.12
C SER A 22 -0.63 3.25 -7.21
N GLU A 23 -1.04 4.50 -7.44
CA GLU A 23 -0.35 5.42 -8.36
C GLU A 23 1.10 5.70 -7.93
N GLU A 24 1.33 5.81 -6.63
CA GLU A 24 2.65 5.96 -6.00
C GLU A 24 3.43 4.62 -5.95
N GLY A 25 2.90 3.55 -6.55
CA GLY A 25 3.54 2.25 -6.66
C GLY A 25 3.64 1.49 -5.34
N VAL A 26 2.78 1.79 -4.37
CA VAL A 26 2.76 1.10 -3.07
C VAL A 26 2.18 -0.29 -3.23
N THR A 27 3.01 -1.30 -2.97
CA THR A 27 2.61 -2.71 -3.04
C THR A 27 2.64 -3.36 -1.66
N MET A 28 1.54 -4.00 -1.28
CA MET A 28 1.45 -4.87 -0.12
C MET A 28 1.81 -6.31 -0.49
N TYR A 29 2.77 -6.88 0.20
CA TYR A 29 3.16 -8.28 0.13
C TYR A 29 2.62 -9.01 1.35
N GLY A 30 1.84 -10.07 1.13
CA GLY A 30 1.20 -10.78 2.23
C GLY A 30 0.81 -12.20 1.92
N LEU A 31 0.11 -12.80 2.88
CA LEU A 31 -0.51 -14.10 2.76
C LEU A 31 -2.00 -13.97 3.07
N LYS A 32 -2.88 -14.52 2.23
CA LYS A 32 -4.33 -14.50 2.47
C LYS A 32 -4.73 -15.15 3.80
N THR A 33 -3.97 -16.14 4.25
CA THR A 33 -4.21 -16.88 5.50
C THR A 33 -3.55 -16.26 6.73
N CYS A 34 -2.83 -15.14 6.59
CA CYS A 34 -2.16 -14.49 7.71
C CYS A 34 -3.11 -13.53 8.45
N PRO A 35 -3.27 -13.65 9.77
CA PRO A 35 -4.19 -12.81 10.55
C PRO A 35 -3.82 -11.33 10.49
N HIS A 36 -2.52 -10.98 10.55
CA HIS A 36 -2.07 -9.60 10.42
C HIS A 36 -2.27 -9.04 9.01
N CYS A 37 -2.22 -9.88 7.97
CA CYS A 37 -2.55 -9.46 6.61
C CYS A 37 -4.05 -9.17 6.47
N GLN A 38 -4.89 -9.94 7.15
CA GLN A 38 -6.33 -9.68 7.19
C GLN A 38 -6.63 -8.38 7.95
N GLU A 39 -6.02 -8.17 9.12
CA GLU A 39 -6.13 -6.92 9.88
C GLU A 39 -5.77 -5.69 9.03
N GLN A 40 -4.68 -5.79 8.26
CA GLN A 40 -4.28 -4.73 7.35
C GLN A 40 -5.34 -4.45 6.28
N LYS A 41 -5.92 -5.49 5.68
CA LYS A 41 -6.99 -5.36 4.67
C LYS A 41 -8.26 -4.75 5.26
N ASP A 42 -8.62 -5.15 6.48
CA ASP A 42 -9.80 -4.66 7.17
C ASP A 42 -9.71 -3.15 7.45
N ARG A 43 -8.49 -2.63 7.72
CA ARG A 43 -8.24 -1.19 7.84
C ARG A 43 -8.57 -0.42 6.56
N PHE A 44 -8.35 -1.02 5.39
CA PHE A 44 -8.71 -0.45 4.09
C PHE A 44 -10.18 -0.68 3.72
N GLY A 45 -10.82 -1.69 4.30
CA GLY A 45 -12.19 -2.10 3.97
C GLY A 45 -12.36 -2.33 2.47
N GLY A 46 -13.47 -1.85 1.91
CA GLY A 46 -13.78 -1.97 0.48
C GLY A 46 -12.81 -1.24 -0.46
N SER A 47 -11.98 -0.33 0.07
CA SER A 47 -10.98 0.42 -0.72
C SER A 47 -9.70 -0.36 -0.94
N PHE A 48 -9.52 -1.53 -0.28
CA PHE A 48 -8.34 -2.38 -0.50
C PHE A 48 -8.23 -2.87 -1.94
N LYS A 49 -9.35 -2.97 -2.67
CA LYS A 49 -9.38 -3.37 -4.08
C LYS A 49 -8.56 -2.45 -5.01
N TYR A 50 -8.25 -1.24 -4.56
CA TYR A 50 -7.43 -0.28 -5.31
C TYR A 50 -5.95 -0.35 -4.94
N VAL A 51 -5.57 -1.09 -3.90
CA VAL A 51 -4.18 -1.21 -3.45
C VAL A 51 -3.54 -2.41 -4.13
N ASP A 52 -2.32 -2.22 -4.64
CA ASP A 52 -1.57 -3.32 -5.22
C ASP A 52 -1.20 -4.36 -4.17
N TYR A 53 -1.63 -5.60 -4.40
CA TYR A 53 -1.43 -6.73 -3.48
C TYR A 53 -0.76 -7.91 -4.18
N VAL A 54 0.35 -8.37 -3.60
CA VAL A 54 1.06 -9.57 -4.01
C VAL A 54 0.85 -10.65 -2.96
N GLU A 55 0.22 -11.74 -3.41
CA GLU A 55 0.05 -12.95 -2.62
C GLU A 55 1.32 -13.81 -2.67
N CYS A 56 2.07 -13.85 -1.58
CA CYS A 56 3.36 -14.55 -1.51
C CYS A 56 3.21 -16.08 -1.53
N SER A 57 2.04 -16.64 -1.22
CA SER A 57 1.81 -18.10 -1.35
C SER A 57 1.80 -18.56 -2.80
N VAL A 58 1.34 -17.69 -3.72
CA VAL A 58 1.30 -17.94 -5.17
C VAL A 58 2.57 -17.43 -5.83
N GLN A 59 3.03 -16.22 -5.46
CA GLN A 59 4.16 -15.54 -6.07
C GLN A 59 5.44 -15.63 -5.21
N LYS A 60 5.79 -16.84 -4.77
CA LYS A 60 6.93 -17.09 -3.86
C LYS A 60 8.24 -16.51 -4.39
N SER A 61 8.54 -16.72 -5.67
CA SER A 61 9.77 -16.22 -6.30
C SER A 61 9.86 -14.69 -6.31
N LEU A 62 8.73 -13.99 -6.50
CA LEU A 62 8.68 -12.53 -6.44
C LEU A 62 8.96 -12.04 -5.01
N CYS A 63 8.30 -12.63 -4.01
CA CYS A 63 8.51 -12.25 -2.61
C CYS A 63 9.94 -12.54 -2.13
N SER A 64 10.53 -13.67 -2.53
CA SER A 64 11.94 -13.98 -2.23
C SER A 64 12.89 -12.99 -2.88
N ARG A 65 12.70 -12.64 -4.16
CA ARG A 65 13.54 -11.63 -4.86
C ARG A 65 13.43 -10.23 -4.25
N LYS A 66 12.27 -9.87 -3.73
CA LYS A 66 12.03 -8.62 -3.01
C LYS A 66 12.51 -8.68 -1.54
N GLY A 67 13.03 -9.82 -1.10
CA GLY A 67 13.54 -10.01 0.26
C GLY A 67 12.45 -9.91 1.33
N ILE A 68 11.23 -10.36 1.03
CA ILE A 68 10.12 -10.39 1.99
C ILE A 68 10.30 -11.61 2.91
N SER A 69 10.85 -11.38 4.10
CA SER A 69 11.05 -12.40 5.14
C SER A 69 9.88 -12.49 6.13
N SER A 70 9.02 -11.47 6.17
CA SER A 70 7.92 -11.36 7.14
C SER A 70 6.76 -10.62 6.49
N VAL A 71 5.53 -11.01 6.85
CA VAL A 71 4.29 -10.46 6.29
C VAL A 71 3.36 -9.98 7.40
N PRO A 72 2.52 -8.95 7.16
CA PRO A 72 2.47 -8.12 5.94
C PRO A 72 3.72 -7.27 5.79
N ALA A 73 4.13 -7.00 4.54
CA ALA A 73 5.21 -6.09 4.21
C ALA A 73 4.76 -5.13 3.10
N TRP A 74 5.27 -3.91 3.14
CA TRP A 74 4.96 -2.83 2.23
C TRP A 74 6.23 -2.40 1.51
N ILE A 75 6.16 -2.22 0.20
CA ILE A 75 7.22 -1.54 -0.56
C ILE A 75 6.66 -0.22 -1.04
N ILE A 76 7.30 0.87 -0.63
CA ILE A 76 6.93 2.26 -0.94
C ILE A 76 8.20 2.94 -1.44
N ASP A 77 8.22 3.43 -2.69
CA ASP A 77 9.39 4.08 -3.28
C ASP A 77 10.70 3.27 -3.09
N GLY A 78 10.62 1.95 -3.33
CA GLY A 78 11.73 1.01 -3.12
C GLY A 78 12.11 0.71 -1.67
N LYS A 79 11.52 1.41 -0.69
CA LYS A 79 11.73 1.16 0.75
C LYS A 79 10.78 0.09 1.26
N LYS A 80 11.34 -0.90 1.95
CA LYS A 80 10.58 -2.00 2.55
C LYS A 80 10.24 -1.69 4.00
N ILE A 81 8.97 -1.87 4.35
CA ILE A 81 8.43 -1.69 5.70
C ILE A 81 7.71 -2.97 6.08
N VAL A 82 7.97 -3.48 7.28
CA VAL A 82 7.36 -4.72 7.75
C VAL A 82 6.30 -4.42 8.81
N GLY A 83 5.24 -5.21 8.83
CA GLY A 83 4.16 -5.15 9.81
C GLY A 83 2.96 -4.34 9.35
N VAL A 84 1.90 -4.40 10.16
CA VAL A 84 0.66 -3.64 9.94
C VAL A 84 0.93 -2.14 10.07
N GLN A 85 0.47 -1.36 9.10
CA GLN A 85 0.59 0.10 9.03
C GLN A 85 -0.80 0.73 9.08
N SER A 86 -0.89 1.90 9.73
CA SER A 86 -2.07 2.74 9.67
C SER A 86 -2.19 3.39 8.28
N LEU A 87 -3.42 3.67 7.86
CA LEU A 87 -3.67 4.40 6.61
C LEU A 87 -3.01 5.78 6.61
N GLU A 88 -3.04 6.46 7.76
CA GLU A 88 -2.35 7.74 8.01
C GLU A 88 -0.86 7.66 7.71
N LYS A 89 -0.20 6.61 8.19
CA LYS A 89 1.23 6.43 7.98
C LYS A 89 1.55 6.16 6.53
N LEU A 90 0.77 5.29 5.89
CA LEU A 90 0.94 5.00 4.45
C LEU A 90 0.77 6.28 3.63
N ALA A 91 -0.28 7.05 3.89
CA ALA A 91 -0.54 8.33 3.23
C ALA A 91 0.56 9.37 3.48
N SER A 92 1.04 9.49 4.72
CA SER A 92 2.16 10.39 5.05
C SER A 92 3.46 10.01 4.37
N MET A 93 3.68 8.72 4.08
CA MET A 93 4.90 8.25 3.42
C MET A 93 4.88 8.45 1.91
N THR A 94 3.70 8.49 1.30
CA THR A 94 3.51 8.74 -0.13
C THR A 94 3.12 10.17 -0.46
N GLY A 95 2.82 11.00 0.55
CA GLY A 95 2.27 12.33 0.34
C GLY A 95 0.79 12.33 -0.08
N CYS A 96 0.10 11.19 0.00
CA CYS A 96 -1.32 11.10 -0.29
C CYS A 96 -2.14 11.79 0.81
N GLU A 97 -3.29 12.38 0.44
CA GLU A 97 -4.21 12.95 1.41
C GLU A 97 -4.96 11.82 2.15
N TYR A 98 -4.87 11.78 3.47
CA TYR A 98 -5.71 10.93 4.31
C TYR A 98 -6.68 11.80 5.12
N ARG A 99 -7.97 11.68 4.81
CA ARG A 99 -9.04 12.39 5.52
C ARG A 99 -9.82 11.38 6.37
N ARG A 100 -9.77 11.55 7.70
CA ARG A 100 -10.56 10.76 8.66
C ARG A 100 -12.05 11.03 8.54
#